data_AF-A0A165KTF6-F1
#
_entry.id   AF-A0A165KTF6-F1
#
_cell.length_a   1.000
_cell.length_b   1.000
_cell.length_c   1.000
_cell.angle_alpha   90.00
_cell.angle_beta   90.00
_cell.angle_gamma   90.00
#
_symmetry.space_group_name_H-M   'P 1'
#
loop_
_entity.id
_entity.type
_entity.pdbx_description
1 polymer ?
#
loop_
_entity_poly.entity_id
_entity_poly.type
_entity_poly.pdbx_seq_one_letter_code
_entity_poly.pdbx_strand_id
1 'polypeptide(L)'
;MALHLPPLKNISDEVRPLGGSSDRIAGTLVPSGAQVRKFYLGTYSSMPGPVISASEFVPRSLVEHLMRNKKDVALAVKFVQSAHPPDAVTNMEGVMHTFVTPIVPIKMHGDYAYRGRHSVEPFADTQTKHQKARDVVLSALVQPDFEGYKVMLELAGLRSTPTLGRPLPADIHIPSVEAKQDFGQRTEYDTRLCLHMIYHLVSSHRLPAAGSSSLSPVKEADAYDLLHRVTSGSLPASAVQNVFVKVDRPSVPLLSLEILFMTAYHQLRNELSALERLCAHQGYVYTSDPPSIFAQILGSAKLLVRCQAAALRALLDSSPTTLSAMRAFAFNNYADQGALLLFKEALATKAPHVAVVSKSSLFKGGSNGRRYTPTHEGMRGALLVLHNNSDAFGQNVETEGSSSLDGAIGCASSAAASLHRCHPHLLDHVV
;
A
#
# COMPACT_ATOMS: atom_id res chain seq x y z
N MET A 1 12.94 -10.09 -24.74
CA MET A 1 13.47 -10.57 -23.44
C MET A 1 12.30 -10.77 -22.51
N ALA A 2 12.27 -11.83 -21.69
CA ALA A 2 11.23 -11.99 -20.69
C ALA A 2 11.40 -10.92 -19.60
N LEU A 3 10.29 -10.36 -19.09
CA LEU A 3 10.31 -9.49 -17.92
C LEU A 3 10.71 -10.35 -16.71
N HIS A 4 11.83 -10.05 -16.07
CA HIS A 4 12.24 -10.75 -14.86
C HIS A 4 11.38 -10.26 -13.70
N LEU A 5 10.48 -11.11 -13.23
CA LEU A 5 9.55 -10.82 -12.14
C LEU A 5 9.93 -11.68 -10.93
N PRO A 6 10.37 -11.07 -9.81
CA PRO A 6 10.76 -11.84 -8.64
C PRO A 6 9.52 -12.45 -7.97
N PRO A 7 9.49 -13.76 -7.65
CA PRO A 7 8.31 -14.42 -7.07
C PRO A 7 7.93 -13.84 -5.70
N LEU A 8 6.79 -14.28 -5.15
CA LEU A 8 6.46 -14.06 -3.73
C LEU A 8 7.68 -14.33 -2.84
N LYS A 9 7.90 -13.44 -1.87
CA LYS A 9 9.05 -13.51 -0.98
C LYS A 9 8.87 -14.64 0.03
N ASN A 10 9.94 -15.39 0.25
CA ASN A 10 10.03 -16.26 1.41
C ASN A 10 10.35 -15.38 2.62
N ILE A 11 9.41 -15.32 3.56
CA ILE A 11 9.59 -14.60 4.82
C ILE A 11 10.15 -15.57 5.85
N SER A 12 11.14 -15.09 6.62
CA SER A 12 11.87 -15.85 7.64
C SER A 12 10.94 -16.66 8.55
N ASP A 13 11.39 -17.86 8.92
CA ASP A 13 10.64 -18.72 9.85
C ASP A 13 10.51 -18.12 11.26
N GLU A 14 11.36 -17.15 11.59
CA GLU A 14 11.29 -16.38 12.82
C GLU A 14 9.99 -15.57 12.93
N VAL A 15 9.38 -15.17 11.80
CA VAL A 15 8.07 -14.54 11.77
C VAL A 15 7.01 -15.62 11.99
N ARG A 16 6.46 -15.65 13.20
CA ARG A 16 5.42 -16.62 13.58
C ARG A 16 4.06 -16.21 13.01
N PRO A 17 3.26 -17.17 12.52
CA PRO A 17 1.88 -16.89 12.15
C PRO A 17 1.09 -16.33 13.33
N LEU A 18 0.23 -15.36 13.05
CA LEU A 18 -0.74 -14.80 13.97
C LEU A 18 -1.78 -15.86 14.34
N GLY A 19 -2.26 -15.85 15.57
CA GLY A 19 -3.48 -16.56 15.96
C GLY A 19 -4.69 -15.62 15.96
N GLY A 20 -5.89 -16.19 16.00
CA GLY A 20 -7.13 -15.44 16.21
C GLY A 20 -8.08 -15.50 15.02
N SER A 21 -9.14 -14.70 15.10
CA SER A 21 -10.18 -14.60 14.07
C SER A 21 -10.87 -13.25 14.16
N SER A 22 -11.14 -12.67 12.99
CA SER A 22 -11.95 -11.46 12.90
C SER A 22 -13.44 -11.72 12.99
N ASP A 23 -13.91 -12.92 13.34
CA ASP A 23 -15.33 -13.17 13.59
C ASP A 23 -15.72 -12.80 15.03
N ARG A 24 -14.75 -12.85 15.95
CA ARG A 24 -14.98 -12.68 17.38
C ARG A 24 -14.69 -11.25 17.82
N ILE A 25 -15.55 -10.75 18.71
CA ILE A 25 -15.35 -9.49 19.43
C ILE A 25 -15.05 -9.85 20.88
N ALA A 26 -13.87 -9.50 21.37
CA ALA A 26 -13.37 -9.86 22.70
C ALA A 26 -13.18 -8.62 23.58
N GLY A 27 -13.23 -8.81 24.90
CA GLY A 27 -12.90 -7.75 25.86
C GLY A 27 -11.41 -7.38 25.79
N THR A 28 -11.10 -6.12 26.08
CA THR A 28 -9.73 -5.60 26.12
C THR A 28 -9.39 -5.02 27.50
N LEU A 29 -8.14 -4.60 27.69
CA LEU A 29 -7.73 -3.85 28.88
C LEU A 29 -8.09 -2.36 28.83
N VAL A 30 -8.67 -1.88 27.72
CA VAL A 30 -9.04 -0.47 27.57
C VAL A 30 -10.31 -0.20 28.39
N PRO A 31 -10.30 0.70 29.39
CA PRO A 31 -11.49 1.01 30.17
C PRO A 31 -12.59 1.66 29.32
N SER A 32 -13.85 1.43 29.71
CA SER A 32 -15.01 2.13 29.14
C SER A 32 -14.82 3.66 29.20
N GLY A 33 -15.09 4.35 28.09
CA GLY A 33 -14.96 5.81 27.98
C GLY A 33 -13.53 6.35 27.83
N ALA A 34 -12.50 5.50 27.92
CA ALA A 34 -11.12 5.90 27.63
C ALA A 34 -10.89 6.13 26.14
N GLN A 35 -10.00 7.07 25.79
CA GLN A 35 -9.56 7.25 24.40
C GLN A 35 -8.61 6.11 24.01
N VAL A 36 -9.04 5.27 23.06
CA VAL A 36 -8.33 4.04 22.63
C VAL A 36 -6.88 4.34 22.21
N ARG A 37 -6.67 5.32 21.32
CA ARG A 37 -5.32 5.73 20.89
C ARG A 37 -4.43 6.10 22.06
N LYS A 38 -4.93 6.98 22.96
CA LYS A 38 -4.15 7.46 24.12
C LYS A 38 -3.75 6.31 25.03
N PHE A 39 -4.64 5.34 25.24
CA PHE A 39 -4.33 4.15 26.03
C PHE A 39 -3.16 3.36 25.41
N TYR A 40 -3.27 2.99 24.13
CA TYR A 40 -2.23 2.18 23.48
C TYR A 40 -0.92 2.93 23.30
N LEU A 41 -0.95 4.23 22.97
CA LEU A 41 0.26 5.07 22.94
C LEU A 41 0.89 5.19 24.33
N GLY A 42 0.13 5.11 25.41
CA GLY A 42 0.69 5.05 26.78
C GLY A 42 1.46 3.76 27.07
N THR A 43 1.26 2.71 26.27
CA THR A 43 1.85 1.38 26.47
C THR A 43 2.58 0.86 25.23
N TYR A 44 2.99 1.73 24.31
CA TYR A 44 3.48 1.34 22.99
C TYR A 44 4.66 0.35 23.06
N SER A 45 5.56 0.51 24.03
CA SER A 45 6.73 -0.37 24.19
C SER A 45 6.38 -1.84 24.48
N SER A 46 5.15 -2.13 24.91
CA SER A 46 4.66 -3.47 25.18
C SER A 46 3.80 -4.05 24.04
N MET A 47 3.55 -3.25 23.00
CA MET A 47 2.76 -3.68 21.84
C MET A 47 3.65 -4.46 20.86
N PRO A 48 3.08 -5.35 20.04
CA PRO A 48 3.83 -5.97 18.95
C PRO A 48 4.19 -4.91 17.91
N GLY A 49 5.44 -4.95 17.44
CA GLY A 49 5.90 -4.20 16.27
C GLY A 49 5.33 -4.76 14.97
N PRO A 50 5.49 -4.04 13.85
CA PRO A 50 5.04 -4.49 12.53
C PRO A 50 6.00 -5.54 11.95
N VAL A 51 5.52 -6.31 10.98
CA VAL A 51 6.38 -6.97 9.99
C VAL A 51 6.46 -6.06 8.78
N ILE A 52 7.66 -5.60 8.43
CA ILE A 52 7.88 -4.65 7.34
C ILE A 52 8.44 -5.40 6.15
N SER A 53 7.65 -5.54 5.09
CA SER A 53 8.10 -6.14 3.84
C SER A 53 8.50 -5.05 2.85
N ALA A 54 9.76 -5.04 2.40
CA ALA A 54 10.30 -3.96 1.57
C ALA A 54 10.98 -4.51 0.31
N SER A 55 10.70 -3.96 -0.88
CA SER A 55 11.33 -4.43 -2.12
C SER A 55 12.85 -4.48 -2.00
N GLU A 56 13.50 -5.48 -2.61
CA GLU A 56 14.93 -5.77 -2.46
C GLU A 56 15.85 -4.60 -2.83
N PHE A 57 15.36 -3.68 -3.65
CA PHE A 57 16.09 -2.49 -4.03
C PHE A 57 15.93 -1.33 -3.03
N VAL A 58 15.12 -1.44 -1.98
CA VAL A 58 15.02 -0.43 -0.93
C VAL A 58 16.04 -0.77 0.17
N PRO A 59 17.11 0.03 0.36
CA PRO A 59 18.13 -0.29 1.36
C PRO A 59 17.53 -0.26 2.78
N ARG A 60 18.02 -1.14 3.67
CA ARG A 60 17.53 -1.22 5.06
C ARG A 60 17.66 0.10 5.82
N SER A 61 18.75 0.85 5.58
CA SER A 61 18.93 2.20 6.15
C SER A 61 17.83 3.17 5.73
N LEU A 62 17.34 3.06 4.49
CA LEU A 62 16.25 3.87 3.98
C LEU A 62 14.90 3.42 4.57
N VAL A 63 14.68 2.11 4.73
CA VAL A 63 13.49 1.60 5.46
C VAL A 63 13.45 2.16 6.88
N GLU A 64 14.56 2.11 7.62
CA GLU A 64 14.67 2.68 8.96
C GLU A 64 14.35 4.18 8.97
N HIS A 65 14.99 4.96 8.09
CA HIS A 65 14.75 6.39 7.97
C HIS A 65 13.27 6.69 7.69
N LEU A 66 12.67 6.01 6.71
CA LEU A 66 11.28 6.19 6.31
C LEU A 66 10.30 5.80 7.41
N MET A 67 10.61 4.83 8.26
CA MET A 67 9.71 4.42 9.34
C MET A 67 9.82 5.32 10.57
N ARG A 68 10.98 5.93 10.84
CA ARG A 68 11.22 6.76 12.02
C ARG A 68 10.94 8.26 11.81
N ASN A 69 11.11 8.77 10.60
CA ASN A 69 11.19 10.22 10.36
C ASN A 69 9.99 10.84 9.62
N LYS A 70 8.86 10.12 9.55
CA LYS A 70 7.60 10.65 8.97
C LYS A 70 7.07 11.82 9.80
N LYS A 71 6.37 12.74 9.15
CA LYS A 71 5.81 13.96 9.76
C LYS A 71 4.59 13.65 10.62
N ASP A 72 4.29 14.54 11.56
CA ASP A 72 3.10 14.39 12.42
C ASP A 72 1.79 14.71 11.68
N VAL A 73 1.82 15.41 10.55
CA VAL A 73 0.62 15.71 9.76
C VAL A 73 1.01 15.72 8.30
N ALA A 74 0.34 14.92 7.46
CA ALA A 74 0.44 15.05 6.02
C ALA A 74 -0.86 14.61 5.35
N LEU A 75 -1.79 15.55 5.20
CA LEU A 75 -2.74 15.50 4.11
C LEU A 75 -2.16 16.33 2.97
N ALA A 76 -1.74 15.67 1.89
CA ALA A 76 -1.31 16.27 0.62
C ALA A 76 -0.02 17.14 0.66
N VAL A 77 0.63 17.35 1.82
CA VAL A 77 1.82 18.20 1.93
C VAL A 77 3.11 17.40 1.72
N LYS A 78 3.63 17.50 0.49
CA LYS A 78 4.94 17.00 0.05
C LYS A 78 6.10 17.72 0.76
N PHE A 79 7.36 17.48 0.37
CA PHE A 79 8.49 18.20 0.97
C PHE A 79 8.33 19.72 0.85
N VAL A 80 8.38 20.41 1.99
CA VAL A 80 8.30 21.85 2.17
C VAL A 80 9.65 22.32 2.73
N GLN A 81 10.35 23.09 1.90
CA GLN A 81 11.60 23.72 2.31
C GLN A 81 11.34 24.73 3.42
N SER A 82 12.18 24.68 4.47
CA SER A 82 12.09 25.56 5.64
C SER A 82 10.79 25.39 6.44
N ALA A 83 10.18 24.20 6.40
CA ALA A 83 9.11 23.84 7.34
C ALA A 83 9.60 23.87 8.80
N HIS A 84 8.66 24.00 9.74
CA HIS A 84 8.95 23.95 11.18
C HIS A 84 8.01 22.95 11.88
N PRO A 85 8.53 21.80 12.36
CA PRO A 85 9.91 21.33 12.21
C PRO A 85 10.27 21.05 10.73
N PRO A 86 11.57 21.07 10.36
CA PRO A 86 11.97 20.82 8.97
C PRO A 86 11.65 19.39 8.53
N ASP A 87 11.28 19.26 7.26
CA ASP A 87 10.91 17.97 6.70
C ASP A 87 12.12 17.04 6.58
N ALA A 88 11.98 15.81 7.10
CA ALA A 88 13.03 14.80 7.05
C ALA A 88 12.92 13.85 5.84
N VAL A 89 11.71 13.71 5.27
CA VAL A 89 11.42 12.82 4.14
C VAL A 89 11.25 13.65 2.86
N THR A 90 12.14 13.45 1.88
CA THR A 90 12.06 14.11 0.57
C THR A 90 10.99 13.48 -0.32
N ASN A 91 10.70 14.09 -1.48
CA ASN A 91 9.66 13.57 -2.36
C ASN A 91 10.00 12.20 -2.94
N MET A 92 11.25 11.99 -3.39
CA MET A 92 11.66 10.69 -3.93
C MET A 92 11.88 9.65 -2.84
N GLU A 93 12.21 10.05 -1.61
CA GLU A 93 12.11 9.16 -0.44
C GLU A 93 10.66 8.71 -0.21
N GLY A 94 9.70 9.64 -0.34
CA GLY A 94 8.28 9.32 -0.28
C GLY A 94 7.86 8.31 -1.36
N VAL A 95 8.36 8.47 -2.59
CA VAL A 95 8.11 7.49 -3.66
C VAL A 95 8.75 6.13 -3.33
N MET A 96 9.96 6.10 -2.76
CA MET A 96 10.59 4.85 -2.31
C MET A 96 9.78 4.15 -1.20
N HIS A 97 9.07 4.90 -0.37
CA HIS A 97 8.20 4.36 0.69
C HIS A 97 7.01 3.57 0.14
N THR A 98 6.55 3.83 -1.09
CA THR A 98 5.54 3.01 -1.79
C THR A 98 5.98 1.54 -1.90
N PHE A 99 7.28 1.26 -1.82
CA PHE A 99 7.87 -0.08 -1.88
C PHE A 99 8.19 -0.68 -0.51
N VAL A 100 7.68 -0.10 0.57
CA VAL A 100 7.82 -0.59 1.95
C VAL A 100 6.42 -0.73 2.55
N THR A 101 6.08 -1.95 2.98
CA THR A 101 4.73 -2.28 3.45
C THR A 101 4.78 -2.85 4.86
N PRO A 102 4.42 -2.06 5.88
CA PRO A 102 4.22 -2.55 7.24
C PRO A 102 2.90 -3.32 7.36
N ILE A 103 2.95 -4.56 7.84
CA ILE A 103 1.80 -5.38 8.19
C ILE A 103 1.73 -5.49 9.71
N VAL A 104 0.58 -5.11 10.27
CA VAL A 104 0.44 -4.89 11.71
C VAL A 104 -0.74 -5.68 12.27
N PRO A 105 -0.53 -6.60 13.24
CA PRO A 105 -1.65 -7.15 13.99
C PRO A 105 -2.21 -6.07 14.92
N ILE A 106 -3.50 -5.76 14.81
CA ILE A 106 -4.13 -4.70 15.60
C ILE A 106 -5.44 -5.16 16.25
N LYS A 107 -5.78 -4.53 17.37
CA LYS A 107 -7.10 -4.62 18.00
C LYS A 107 -7.93 -3.41 17.58
N MET A 108 -8.99 -3.66 16.80
CA MET A 108 -9.89 -2.63 16.30
C MET A 108 -11.14 -2.55 17.21
N HIS A 109 -11.44 -1.40 17.79
CA HIS A 109 -12.52 -1.20 18.78
C HIS A 109 -13.89 -0.87 18.17
N GLY A 110 -14.03 -1.09 16.86
CA GLY A 110 -15.28 -0.95 16.12
C GLY A 110 -15.08 -1.21 14.63
N ASP A 111 -16.16 -1.30 13.88
CA ASP A 111 -16.05 -1.48 12.42
C ASP A 111 -16.05 -0.11 11.72
N TYR A 112 -15.22 0.04 10.68
CA TYR A 112 -15.15 1.28 9.91
C TYR A 112 -16.47 1.58 9.19
N ALA A 113 -16.90 2.85 9.24
CA ALA A 113 -18.07 3.33 8.54
C ALA A 113 -17.83 4.71 7.93
N TYR A 114 -18.19 4.87 6.66
CA TYR A 114 -18.23 6.18 6.00
C TYR A 114 -19.65 6.73 5.99
N ARG A 115 -19.87 7.88 6.63
CA ARG A 115 -21.18 8.56 6.71
C ARG A 115 -21.01 10.06 6.42
N GLY A 116 -20.53 10.40 5.22
CA GLY A 116 -20.15 11.77 4.85
C GLY A 116 -18.83 12.26 5.49
N ARG A 117 -18.27 11.46 6.40
CA ARG A 117 -16.93 11.56 6.98
C ARG A 117 -16.45 10.18 7.41
N HIS A 118 -15.14 10.01 7.58
CA HIS A 118 -14.56 8.79 8.15
C HIS A 118 -15.02 8.64 9.62
N SER A 119 -15.41 7.44 10.02
CA SER A 119 -15.80 7.12 11.39
C SER A 119 -15.64 5.64 11.68
N VAL A 120 -15.75 5.29 12.96
CA VAL A 120 -15.78 3.90 13.43
C VAL A 120 -17.02 3.72 14.29
N GLU A 121 -17.77 2.65 14.04
CA GLU A 121 -18.92 2.25 14.84
C GLU A 121 -18.44 1.38 16.00
N PRO A 122 -18.38 1.91 17.24
CA PRO A 122 -17.75 1.21 18.36
C PRO A 122 -18.52 -0.04 18.75
N PHE A 123 -17.80 -1.05 19.23
CA PHE A 123 -18.44 -2.21 19.83
C PHE A 123 -19.01 -1.87 21.21
N ALA A 124 -20.12 -2.53 21.59
CA ALA A 124 -20.68 -2.36 22.92
C ALA A 124 -19.71 -2.91 23.98
N ASP A 125 -19.54 -2.16 25.07
CA ASP A 125 -18.66 -2.51 26.17
C ASP A 125 -19.01 -3.86 26.84
N THR A 126 -18.06 -4.37 27.60
CA THR A 126 -18.24 -5.54 28.47
C THR A 126 -19.03 -5.17 29.72
N GLN A 127 -19.63 -6.17 30.38
CA GLN A 127 -20.30 -5.98 31.68
C GLN A 127 -19.34 -5.46 32.76
N THR A 128 -18.04 -5.75 32.63
CA THR A 128 -16.97 -5.32 33.53
C THR A 128 -16.40 -3.94 33.17
N LYS A 129 -17.11 -3.11 32.39
CA LYS A 129 -16.73 -1.73 32.02
C LYS A 129 -15.38 -1.60 31.29
N HIS A 130 -15.11 -2.55 30.40
CA HIS A 130 -13.99 -2.48 29.45
C HIS A 130 -14.50 -2.49 28.01
N GLN A 131 -13.81 -1.80 27.12
CA GLN A 131 -14.11 -1.78 25.70
C GLN A 131 -13.83 -3.13 25.06
N LYS A 132 -14.56 -3.43 23.99
CA LYS A 132 -14.35 -4.63 23.18
C LYS A 132 -13.63 -4.29 21.88
N ALA A 133 -12.87 -5.24 21.37
CA ALA A 133 -12.19 -5.13 20.09
C ALA A 133 -12.24 -6.45 19.31
N ARG A 134 -11.99 -6.34 18.01
CA ARG A 134 -11.80 -7.43 17.08
C ARG A 134 -10.33 -7.48 16.70
N ASP A 135 -9.77 -8.68 16.60
CA ASP A 135 -8.44 -8.88 16.03
C ASP A 135 -8.54 -8.72 14.52
N VAL A 136 -7.72 -7.84 13.94
CA VAL A 136 -7.61 -7.61 12.51
C VAL A 136 -6.14 -7.40 12.15
N VAL A 137 -5.82 -7.49 10.85
CA VAL A 137 -4.50 -7.12 10.34
C VAL A 137 -4.63 -5.80 9.60
N LEU A 138 -3.77 -4.84 9.90
CA LEU A 138 -3.64 -3.62 9.12
C LEU A 138 -2.48 -3.79 8.14
N SER A 139 -2.77 -3.63 6.85
CA SER A 139 -1.76 -3.24 5.89
C SER A 139 -1.63 -1.72 5.90
N ALA A 140 -0.45 -1.23 6.30
CA ALA A 140 -0.11 0.18 6.26
C ALA A 140 0.57 0.55 4.93
N LEU A 141 0.08 -0.03 3.83
CA LEU A 141 0.60 0.19 2.48
C LEU A 141 0.45 1.66 2.07
N VAL A 142 1.54 2.25 1.63
CA VAL A 142 1.58 3.60 1.06
C VAL A 142 1.19 3.53 -0.41
N GLN A 143 0.15 4.25 -0.80
CA GLN A 143 -0.35 4.28 -2.18
C GLN A 143 0.58 5.09 -3.10
N PRO A 144 0.61 4.79 -4.41
CA PRO A 144 1.36 5.61 -5.36
C PRO A 144 0.67 6.98 -5.51
N ASP A 145 1.38 8.03 -5.10
CA ASP A 145 0.85 9.39 -5.03
C ASP A 145 0.97 10.15 -6.36
N PHE A 146 -0.18 10.38 -6.99
CA PHE A 146 -0.40 11.23 -8.17
C PHE A 146 -1.33 12.41 -7.85
N GLU A 147 -1.31 12.93 -6.62
CA GLU A 147 -2.05 14.16 -6.28
C GLU A 147 -1.43 15.39 -6.96
N GLY A 148 -0.12 15.34 -7.23
CA GLY A 148 0.60 16.41 -7.90
C GLY A 148 1.79 15.91 -8.73
N TYR A 149 2.61 16.87 -9.17
CA TYR A 149 3.68 16.62 -10.15
C TYR A 149 5.01 16.14 -9.54
N LYS A 150 5.14 16.16 -8.21
CA LYS A 150 6.45 16.08 -7.52
C LYS A 150 6.85 14.68 -7.02
N VAL A 151 6.03 13.66 -7.26
CA VAL A 151 6.16 12.32 -6.66
C VAL A 151 6.05 11.23 -7.73
N MET A 152 5.01 10.38 -7.74
CA MET A 152 4.95 9.29 -8.72
C MET A 152 4.93 9.78 -10.17
N LEU A 153 4.38 10.97 -10.41
CA LEU A 153 4.41 11.57 -11.75
C LEU A 153 5.84 11.89 -12.21
N GLU A 154 6.72 12.29 -11.29
CA GLU A 154 8.12 12.61 -11.60
C GLU A 154 8.95 11.35 -11.90
N LEU A 155 8.57 10.21 -11.30
CA LEU A 155 9.15 8.90 -11.58
C LEU A 155 8.61 8.29 -12.88
N ALA A 156 7.29 8.26 -13.06
CA ALA A 156 6.63 7.58 -14.17
C ALA A 156 6.58 8.40 -15.46
N GLY A 157 6.70 9.74 -15.38
CA GLY A 157 6.61 10.64 -16.51
C GLY A 157 7.90 10.72 -17.34
N LEU A 158 7.76 10.69 -18.67
CA LEU A 158 8.87 10.91 -19.58
C LEU A 158 9.37 12.36 -19.52
N ARG A 159 10.69 12.51 -19.50
CA ARG A 159 11.39 13.81 -19.47
C ARG A 159 11.77 14.26 -20.88
N SER A 160 12.16 15.53 -21.02
CA SER A 160 12.66 16.06 -22.30
C SER A 160 13.95 15.37 -22.77
N THR A 161 14.74 14.82 -21.85
CA THR A 161 15.96 14.06 -22.13
C THR A 161 15.80 12.59 -21.73
N PRO A 162 16.51 11.66 -22.41
CA PRO A 162 16.50 10.26 -22.01
C PRO A 162 17.08 10.12 -20.61
N THR A 163 16.49 9.26 -19.80
CA THR A 163 16.92 9.03 -18.41
C THR A 163 17.45 7.62 -18.27
N LEU A 164 18.74 7.50 -17.96
CA LEU A 164 19.40 6.21 -17.71
C LEU A 164 19.40 5.94 -16.20
N GLY A 165 18.71 4.87 -15.79
CA GLY A 165 18.69 4.41 -14.42
C GLY A 165 20.07 3.98 -13.93
N ARG A 166 20.31 4.12 -12.63
CA ARG A 166 21.57 3.79 -11.96
C ARG A 166 21.28 3.25 -10.56
N PRO A 167 21.83 2.11 -10.17
CA PRO A 167 21.64 1.59 -8.81
C PRO A 167 22.30 2.50 -7.77
N LEU A 168 21.75 2.54 -6.57
CA LEU A 168 22.37 3.14 -5.40
C LEU A 168 23.54 2.27 -4.91
N PRO A 169 24.58 2.87 -4.32
CA PRO A 169 25.62 2.11 -3.63
C PRO A 169 25.05 1.45 -2.37
N ALA A 170 25.66 0.34 -1.93
CA ALA A 170 25.20 -0.44 -0.77
C ALA A 170 25.26 0.37 0.54
N ASP A 171 26.18 1.32 0.64
CA ASP A 171 26.45 2.20 1.78
C ASP A 171 25.82 3.59 1.57
N ILE A 172 24.63 3.66 0.96
CA ILE A 172 23.96 4.93 0.69
C ILE A 172 23.94 5.86 1.91
N HIS A 173 24.48 7.05 1.71
CA HIS A 173 24.37 8.14 2.68
C HIS A 173 23.04 8.86 2.50
N ILE A 174 22.17 8.74 3.50
CA ILE A 174 20.92 9.52 3.59
C ILE A 174 21.29 10.90 4.16
N PRO A 175 21.06 12.00 3.41
CA PRO A 175 21.40 13.34 3.89
C PRO A 175 20.64 13.69 5.17
N SER A 176 21.26 14.50 6.04
CA SER A 176 20.60 15.00 7.25
C SER A 176 19.38 15.88 6.91
N VAL A 177 18.53 16.12 7.91
CA VAL A 177 17.35 16.98 7.76
C VAL A 177 17.74 18.38 7.30
N GLU A 178 18.83 18.92 7.82
CA GLU A 178 19.39 20.23 7.47
C GLU A 178 19.91 20.24 6.04
N ALA A 179 20.67 19.22 5.64
CA ALA A 179 21.20 19.09 4.28
C ALA A 179 20.07 19.00 3.24
N LYS A 180 18.95 18.34 3.58
CA LYS A 180 17.76 18.26 2.72
C LYS A 180 17.07 19.62 2.53
N GLN A 181 17.30 20.60 3.40
CA GLN A 181 16.75 21.95 3.20
C GLN A 181 17.47 22.69 2.07
N ASP A 182 18.74 22.36 1.77
CA ASP A 182 19.43 22.88 0.61
C ASP A 182 18.85 22.30 -0.70
N PHE A 183 18.47 23.18 -1.62
CA PHE A 183 17.81 22.77 -2.87
C PHE A 183 18.74 21.91 -3.75
N GLY A 184 20.02 22.31 -3.88
CA GLY A 184 20.98 21.61 -4.74
C GLY A 184 21.24 20.19 -4.25
N GLN A 185 21.58 20.04 -2.97
CA GLN A 185 21.84 18.75 -2.34
C GLN A 185 20.60 17.84 -2.36
N ARG A 186 19.42 18.39 -2.06
CA ARG A 186 18.16 17.63 -2.13
C ARG A 186 17.86 17.16 -3.54
N THR A 187 17.98 18.02 -4.55
CA THR A 187 17.70 17.66 -5.95
C THR A 187 18.68 16.61 -6.47
N GLU A 188 19.96 16.69 -6.11
CA GLU A 188 20.94 15.67 -6.47
C GLU A 188 20.59 14.31 -5.83
N TYR A 189 20.23 14.31 -4.55
CA TYR A 189 19.81 13.11 -3.85
C TYR A 189 18.52 12.50 -4.40
N ASP A 190 17.47 13.31 -4.60
CA ASP A 190 16.21 12.86 -5.21
C ASP A 190 16.43 12.33 -6.63
N THR A 191 17.32 12.96 -7.40
CA THR A 191 17.69 12.45 -8.72
C THR A 191 18.32 11.06 -8.60
N ARG A 192 19.25 10.83 -7.68
CA ARG A 192 19.86 9.50 -7.47
C ARG A 192 18.81 8.44 -7.10
N LEU A 193 17.88 8.76 -6.19
CA LEU A 193 16.77 7.85 -5.85
C LEU A 193 15.86 7.55 -7.05
N CYS A 194 15.55 8.57 -7.86
CA CYS A 194 14.76 8.40 -9.07
C CYS A 194 15.46 7.50 -10.10
N LEU A 195 16.76 7.73 -10.36
CA LEU A 195 17.53 6.89 -11.29
C LEU A 195 17.61 5.43 -10.80
N HIS A 196 17.69 5.24 -9.48
CA HIS A 196 17.67 3.91 -8.87
C HIS A 196 16.35 3.19 -9.08
N MET A 197 15.23 3.87 -8.84
CA MET A 197 13.92 3.30 -9.14
C MET A 197 13.76 2.97 -10.62
N ILE A 198 14.22 3.83 -11.54
CA ILE A 198 14.21 3.51 -12.98
C ILE A 198 15.05 2.27 -13.30
N TYR A 199 16.20 2.12 -12.64
CA TYR A 199 17.05 0.93 -12.82
C TYR A 199 16.30 -0.35 -12.43
N HIS A 200 15.52 -0.34 -11.35
CA HIS A 200 14.82 -1.54 -10.87
C HIS A 200 13.43 -1.77 -11.48
N LEU A 201 12.74 -0.70 -11.91
CA LEU A 201 11.35 -0.78 -12.38
C LEU A 201 11.23 -0.82 -13.90
N VAL A 202 12.32 -0.61 -14.64
CA VAL A 202 12.33 -0.63 -16.11
C VAL A 202 13.31 -1.69 -16.59
N SER A 203 12.83 -2.64 -17.39
CA SER A 203 13.61 -3.77 -17.91
C SER A 203 14.83 -3.37 -18.74
N SER A 204 14.77 -2.23 -19.44
CA SER A 204 15.88 -1.65 -20.19
C SER A 204 16.81 -0.78 -19.34
N HIS A 205 16.48 -0.59 -18.06
CA HIS A 205 17.09 0.36 -17.13
C HIS A 205 17.07 1.81 -17.65
N ARG A 206 16.23 2.14 -18.64
CA ARG A 206 16.25 3.44 -19.32
C ARG A 206 14.86 3.87 -19.75
N LEU A 207 14.54 5.14 -19.52
CA LEU A 207 13.40 5.82 -20.12
C LEU A 207 13.85 6.66 -21.33
N PRO A 208 13.12 6.63 -22.45
CA PRO A 208 13.36 7.50 -23.59
C PRO A 208 12.99 8.96 -23.28
N ALA A 209 13.43 9.88 -24.13
CA ALA A 209 12.95 11.27 -24.11
C ALA A 209 11.52 11.34 -24.64
N ALA A 210 10.67 12.18 -24.06
CA ALA A 210 9.27 12.38 -24.45
C ALA A 210 9.10 12.80 -25.93
N GLY A 211 10.08 13.51 -26.50
CA GLY A 211 10.08 13.95 -27.90
C GLY A 211 10.75 12.98 -28.88
N SER A 212 11.09 11.76 -28.44
CA SER A 212 11.77 10.79 -29.31
C SER A 212 10.84 10.28 -30.42
N SER A 213 11.32 10.32 -31.66
CA SER A 213 10.55 9.87 -32.85
C SER A 213 10.21 8.39 -32.87
N SER A 214 10.89 7.56 -32.05
CA SER A 214 10.59 6.14 -31.90
C SER A 214 9.43 5.86 -30.94
N LEU A 215 8.87 6.89 -30.29
CA LEU A 215 7.74 6.73 -29.39
C LEU A 215 6.43 6.66 -30.16
N SER A 216 5.65 5.62 -29.89
CA SER A 216 4.26 5.51 -30.35
C SER A 216 3.36 5.37 -29.11
N PRO A 217 3.04 6.48 -28.42
CA PRO A 217 2.25 6.43 -27.19
C PRO A 217 0.83 5.97 -27.48
N VAL A 218 0.29 5.14 -26.60
CA VAL A 218 -1.06 4.61 -26.67
C VAL A 218 -2.04 5.49 -25.89
N LYS A 219 -3.32 5.46 -26.27
CA LYS A 219 -4.37 6.11 -25.48
C LYS A 219 -4.71 5.27 -24.25
N GLU A 220 -5.38 5.87 -23.27
CA GLU A 220 -5.79 5.16 -22.06
C GLU A 220 -6.66 3.93 -22.36
N ALA A 221 -7.58 4.01 -23.33
CA ALA A 221 -8.44 2.88 -23.70
C ALA A 221 -7.61 1.67 -24.19
N ASP A 222 -6.59 1.92 -25.00
CA ASP A 222 -5.68 0.88 -25.51
C ASP A 222 -4.82 0.30 -24.37
N ALA A 223 -4.37 1.15 -23.44
CA ALA A 223 -3.67 0.70 -22.24
C ALA A 223 -4.56 -0.18 -21.36
N TYR A 224 -5.86 0.14 -21.22
CA TYR A 224 -6.81 -0.68 -20.46
C TYR A 224 -7.02 -2.05 -21.12
N ASP A 225 -7.13 -2.10 -22.45
CA ASP A 225 -7.23 -3.37 -23.19
C ASP A 225 -5.96 -4.21 -23.02
N LEU A 226 -4.78 -3.60 -23.19
CA LEU A 226 -3.49 -4.27 -22.98
C LEU A 226 -3.40 -4.88 -21.58
N LEU A 227 -3.71 -4.11 -20.53
CA LEU A 227 -3.69 -4.58 -19.14
C LEU A 227 -4.72 -5.68 -18.89
N HIS A 228 -5.90 -5.61 -19.50
CA HIS A 228 -6.90 -6.68 -19.42
C HIS A 228 -6.38 -7.96 -20.07
N ARG A 229 -5.76 -7.88 -21.25
CA ARG A 229 -5.15 -9.05 -21.92
C ARG A 229 -4.00 -9.66 -21.11
N VAL A 230 -3.24 -8.86 -20.37
CA VAL A 230 -2.26 -9.36 -19.39
C VAL A 230 -2.97 -10.04 -18.21
N THR A 231 -4.03 -9.42 -17.68
CA THR A 231 -4.83 -9.96 -16.56
C THR A 231 -5.47 -11.31 -16.88
N SER A 232 -6.00 -11.47 -18.09
CA SER A 232 -6.62 -12.71 -18.56
C SER A 232 -5.61 -13.79 -18.96
N GLY A 233 -4.31 -13.45 -18.99
CA GLY A 233 -3.24 -14.34 -19.44
C GLY A 233 -3.16 -14.49 -20.97
N SER A 234 -3.89 -13.70 -21.74
CA SER A 234 -3.82 -13.68 -23.21
C SER A 234 -2.54 -13.03 -23.74
N LEU A 235 -1.88 -12.22 -22.91
CA LEU A 235 -0.55 -11.66 -23.16
C LEU A 235 0.34 -11.86 -21.93
N PRO A 236 1.67 -12.05 -22.12
CA PRO A 236 2.60 -12.09 -21.01
C PRO A 236 2.76 -10.71 -20.36
N ALA A 237 3.20 -10.67 -19.11
CA ALA A 237 3.50 -9.42 -18.40
C ALA A 237 4.52 -8.53 -19.14
N SER A 238 5.45 -9.11 -19.91
CA SER A 238 6.39 -8.34 -20.73
C SER A 238 5.74 -7.48 -21.80
N ALA A 239 4.44 -7.65 -22.08
CA ALA A 239 3.71 -6.83 -23.04
C ALA A 239 3.58 -5.35 -22.61
N VAL A 240 3.78 -5.02 -21.33
CA VAL A 240 3.79 -3.61 -20.87
C VAL A 240 5.13 -2.91 -21.04
N GLN A 241 6.19 -3.64 -21.41
CA GLN A 241 7.54 -3.09 -21.55
C GLN A 241 7.60 -2.04 -22.67
N ASN A 242 8.25 -0.91 -22.41
CA ASN A 242 8.35 0.21 -23.35
C ASN A 242 7.00 0.71 -23.90
N VAL A 243 5.90 0.50 -23.16
CA VAL A 243 4.59 1.07 -23.49
C VAL A 243 4.41 2.39 -22.73
N PHE A 244 4.03 3.43 -23.47
CA PHE A 244 3.84 4.77 -22.93
C PHE A 244 2.41 5.20 -23.13
N VAL A 245 1.78 5.70 -22.07
CA VAL A 245 0.36 6.06 -22.06
C VAL A 245 0.22 7.57 -22.09
N LYS A 246 -0.59 8.07 -23.00
CA LYS A 246 -1.09 9.45 -22.99
C LYS A 246 -2.42 9.49 -22.23
N VAL A 247 -2.39 10.03 -21.02
CA VAL A 247 -3.59 10.33 -20.22
C VAL A 247 -4.30 11.53 -20.83
N ASP A 248 -5.63 11.56 -20.80
CA ASP A 248 -6.44 12.64 -21.38
C ASP A 248 -6.44 13.92 -20.50
N ARG A 249 -5.23 14.39 -20.20
CA ARG A 249 -4.94 15.55 -19.34
C ARG A 249 -3.72 16.29 -19.92
N PRO A 250 -3.88 17.51 -20.45
CA PRO A 250 -2.80 18.20 -21.17
C PRO A 250 -1.51 18.43 -20.37
N SER A 251 -1.62 18.59 -19.06
CA SER A 251 -0.47 18.83 -18.17
C SER A 251 0.25 17.56 -17.73
N VAL A 252 -0.29 16.39 -18.03
CA VAL A 252 0.29 15.10 -17.66
C VAL A 252 1.26 14.65 -18.76
N PRO A 253 2.54 14.39 -18.45
CA PRO A 253 3.48 13.86 -19.43
C PRO A 253 3.08 12.46 -19.87
N LEU A 254 3.71 11.96 -20.95
CA LEU A 254 3.61 10.54 -21.29
C LEU A 254 4.10 9.70 -20.11
N LEU A 255 3.32 8.71 -19.68
CA LEU A 255 3.63 7.87 -18.54
C LEU A 255 4.16 6.51 -18.99
N SER A 256 5.21 6.02 -18.34
CA SER A 256 5.70 4.65 -18.51
C SER A 256 4.71 3.67 -17.88
N LEU A 257 4.04 2.86 -18.71
CA LEU A 257 3.14 1.82 -18.20
C LEU A 257 3.90 0.75 -17.41
N GLU A 258 5.13 0.48 -17.81
CA GLU A 258 6.02 -0.47 -17.13
C GLU A 258 6.29 -0.05 -15.69
N ILE A 259 6.57 1.24 -15.42
CA ILE A 259 6.76 1.74 -14.05
C ILE A 259 5.48 1.60 -13.23
N LEU A 260 4.32 1.97 -13.80
CA LEU A 260 3.03 1.85 -13.09
C LEU A 260 2.72 0.38 -12.74
N PHE A 261 2.92 -0.51 -13.70
CA PHE A 261 2.75 -1.96 -13.52
C PHE A 261 3.72 -2.53 -12.48
N MET A 262 5.02 -2.22 -12.59
CA MET A 262 6.03 -2.72 -11.65
C MET A 262 5.83 -2.15 -10.24
N THR A 263 5.34 -0.92 -10.11
CA THR A 263 4.97 -0.35 -8.81
C THR A 263 3.88 -1.19 -8.14
N ALA A 264 2.79 -1.47 -8.87
CA ALA A 264 1.71 -2.31 -8.36
C ALA A 264 2.18 -3.76 -8.07
N TYR A 265 3.07 -4.31 -8.90
CA TYR A 265 3.66 -5.63 -8.71
C TYR A 265 4.43 -5.72 -7.40
N HIS A 266 5.35 -4.79 -7.14
CA HIS A 266 6.14 -4.78 -5.92
C HIS A 266 5.29 -4.53 -4.67
N GLN A 267 4.30 -3.64 -4.75
CA GLN A 267 3.33 -3.42 -3.67
C GLN A 267 2.60 -4.72 -3.29
N LEU A 268 1.98 -5.40 -4.27
CA LEU A 268 1.29 -6.66 -4.05
C LEU A 268 2.24 -7.75 -3.55
N ARG A 269 3.44 -7.85 -4.12
CA ARG A 269 4.45 -8.81 -3.69
C ARG A 269 4.83 -8.61 -2.23
N ASN A 270 5.11 -7.38 -1.81
CA ASN A 270 5.52 -7.09 -0.44
C ASN A 270 4.39 -7.41 0.54
N GLU A 271 3.19 -6.94 0.23
CA GLU A 271 1.99 -7.11 1.05
C GLU A 271 1.56 -8.57 1.16
N LEU A 272 1.33 -9.25 0.03
CA LEU A 272 0.79 -10.60 0.01
C LEU A 272 1.78 -11.62 0.56
N SER A 273 3.10 -11.44 0.36
CA SER A 273 4.09 -12.34 0.97
C SER A 273 4.00 -12.29 2.50
N ALA A 274 3.87 -11.10 3.08
CA ALA A 274 3.72 -10.90 4.52
C ALA A 274 2.40 -11.47 5.04
N LEU A 275 1.30 -11.25 4.33
CA LEU A 275 -0.01 -11.78 4.73
C LEU A 275 -0.08 -13.31 4.63
N GLU A 276 0.44 -13.92 3.56
CA GLU A 276 0.48 -15.38 3.41
C GLU A 276 1.28 -16.04 4.53
N ARG A 277 2.38 -15.42 4.97
CA ARG A 277 3.14 -15.93 6.12
C ARG A 277 2.40 -15.71 7.44
N LEU A 278 1.97 -14.48 7.72
CA LEU A 278 1.38 -14.11 9.00
C LEU A 278 0.02 -14.77 9.24
N CYS A 279 -0.72 -15.07 8.18
CA CYS A 279 -2.06 -15.63 8.28
C CYS A 279 -2.13 -17.11 7.84
N ALA A 280 -0.99 -17.81 7.79
CA ALA A 280 -0.89 -19.17 7.25
C ALA A 280 -1.85 -20.19 7.87
N HIS A 281 -2.22 -20.04 9.15
CA HIS A 281 -3.06 -21.01 9.85
C HIS A 281 -4.57 -20.78 9.66
N GLN A 282 -5.05 -19.58 9.99
CA GLN A 282 -6.48 -19.20 9.96
C GLN A 282 -6.91 -18.64 8.60
N GLY A 283 -5.97 -18.22 7.76
CA GLY A 283 -6.23 -17.50 6.52
C GLY A 283 -6.67 -16.05 6.73
N TYR A 284 -6.89 -15.34 5.62
CA TYR A 284 -7.29 -13.94 5.67
C TYR A 284 -8.30 -13.53 4.59
N VAL A 285 -9.10 -12.51 4.92
CA VAL A 285 -9.99 -11.80 3.99
C VAL A 285 -9.32 -10.49 3.63
N TYR A 286 -8.75 -10.43 2.43
CA TYR A 286 -8.11 -9.24 1.90
C TYR A 286 -9.17 -8.21 1.49
N THR A 287 -9.05 -6.96 1.95
CA THR A 287 -9.93 -5.88 1.50
C THR A 287 -9.13 -4.77 0.87
N SER A 288 -9.54 -4.21 -0.27
CA SER A 288 -8.79 -3.12 -0.90
C SER A 288 -9.73 -2.07 -1.49
N ASP A 289 -9.25 -0.83 -1.52
CA ASP A 289 -9.91 0.32 -2.10
C ASP A 289 -9.05 0.87 -3.24
N PRO A 290 -9.64 1.43 -4.30
CA PRO A 290 -8.88 2.07 -5.36
C PRO A 290 -8.20 3.33 -4.80
N PRO A 291 -6.98 3.67 -5.25
CA PRO A 291 -6.21 4.84 -4.77
C PRO A 291 -6.75 6.17 -5.31
N SER A 292 -8.05 6.43 -5.15
CA SER A 292 -8.76 7.51 -5.84
C SER A 292 -8.33 8.90 -5.39
N ILE A 293 -8.11 9.10 -4.09
CA ILE A 293 -7.64 10.38 -3.57
C ILE A 293 -6.22 10.69 -4.06
N PHE A 294 -5.44 9.65 -4.36
CA PHE A 294 -4.07 9.77 -4.83
C PHE A 294 -3.97 9.84 -6.35
N ALA A 295 -5.06 9.67 -7.10
CA ALA A 295 -5.04 9.67 -8.57
C ALA A 295 -5.52 11.00 -9.20
N GLN A 296 -5.57 12.09 -8.41
CA GLN A 296 -6.24 13.34 -8.82
C GLN A 296 -5.72 13.90 -10.15
N ILE A 297 -4.40 13.92 -10.36
CA ILE A 297 -3.83 14.49 -11.58
C ILE A 297 -4.15 13.65 -12.83
N LEU A 298 -4.31 12.33 -12.64
CA LEU A 298 -4.70 11.40 -13.68
C LEU A 298 -6.20 11.52 -14.02
N GLY A 299 -6.99 12.17 -13.16
CA GLY A 299 -8.44 12.31 -13.30
C GLY A 299 -9.25 11.05 -12.95
N SER A 300 -8.59 9.89 -12.87
CA SER A 300 -9.21 8.62 -12.48
C SER A 300 -8.17 7.64 -11.94
N ALA A 301 -8.56 6.83 -10.95
CA ALA A 301 -7.74 5.71 -10.46
C ALA A 301 -7.80 4.47 -11.36
N LYS A 302 -8.62 4.48 -12.43
CA LYS A 302 -8.85 3.31 -13.28
C LYS A 302 -7.55 2.70 -13.83
N LEU A 303 -6.63 3.51 -14.34
CA LEU A 303 -5.34 3.02 -14.85
C LEU A 303 -4.55 2.27 -13.78
N LEU A 304 -4.52 2.79 -12.54
CA LEU A 304 -3.81 2.18 -11.41
C LEU A 304 -4.48 0.86 -10.98
N VAL A 305 -5.81 0.82 -10.93
CA VAL A 305 -6.58 -0.41 -10.63
C VAL A 305 -6.33 -1.49 -11.69
N ARG A 306 -6.29 -1.12 -12.97
CA ARG A 306 -5.98 -2.04 -14.07
C ARG A 306 -4.54 -2.57 -13.97
N CYS A 307 -3.59 -1.72 -13.57
CA CYS A 307 -2.22 -2.14 -13.29
C CYS A 307 -2.17 -3.14 -12.12
N GLN A 308 -2.91 -2.89 -11.03
CA GLN A 308 -2.99 -3.80 -9.88
C GLN A 308 -3.53 -5.18 -10.26
N ALA A 309 -4.61 -5.26 -11.05
CA ALA A 309 -5.15 -6.54 -11.49
C ALA A 309 -4.18 -7.33 -12.40
N ALA A 310 -3.55 -6.65 -13.36
CA ALA A 310 -2.55 -7.25 -14.23
C ALA A 310 -1.32 -7.71 -13.44
N ALA A 311 -0.87 -6.90 -12.47
CA ALA A 311 0.25 -7.22 -11.60
C ALA A 311 -0.04 -8.41 -10.67
N LEU A 312 -1.27 -8.52 -10.14
CA LEU A 312 -1.70 -9.69 -9.38
C LEU A 312 -1.61 -10.97 -10.22
N ARG A 313 -2.11 -10.93 -11.46
CA ARG A 313 -1.99 -12.06 -12.38
C ARG A 313 -0.51 -12.44 -12.59
N ALA A 314 0.32 -11.46 -12.90
CA ALA A 314 1.74 -11.69 -13.14
C ALA A 314 2.48 -12.24 -11.91
N LEU A 315 2.12 -11.78 -10.71
CA LEU A 315 2.68 -12.28 -9.45
C LEU A 315 2.37 -13.77 -9.25
N LEU A 316 1.12 -14.17 -9.52
CA LEU A 316 0.67 -15.56 -9.45
C LEU A 316 1.32 -16.45 -10.52
N ASP A 317 1.58 -15.92 -11.72
CA ASP A 317 2.28 -16.65 -12.77
C ASP A 317 3.77 -16.82 -12.47
N SER A 318 4.39 -15.85 -11.76
CA SER A 318 5.80 -15.90 -11.35
C SER A 318 6.08 -16.76 -10.12
N SER A 319 5.06 -17.11 -9.33
CA SER A 319 5.24 -17.78 -8.03
C SER A 319 4.83 -19.25 -8.09
N PRO A 320 5.67 -20.19 -7.61
CA PRO A 320 5.29 -21.61 -7.51
C PRO A 320 4.22 -21.86 -6.43
N THR A 321 4.18 -20.98 -5.42
CA THR A 321 3.25 -21.03 -4.29
C THR A 321 1.98 -20.22 -4.60
N THR A 322 0.82 -20.84 -4.37
CA THR A 322 -0.49 -20.20 -4.52
C THR A 322 -0.81 -19.35 -3.28
N LEU A 323 -1.76 -18.41 -3.41
CA LEU A 323 -2.32 -17.64 -2.28
C LEU A 323 -3.18 -18.56 -1.40
N SER A 324 -2.53 -19.49 -0.72
CA SER A 324 -3.11 -20.59 0.04
C SER A 324 -3.86 -20.14 1.30
N ALA A 325 -3.40 -19.06 1.92
CA ALA A 325 -4.00 -18.49 3.12
C ALA A 325 -5.11 -17.49 2.79
N MET A 326 -5.05 -16.82 1.63
CA MET A 326 -6.14 -15.95 1.20
C MET A 326 -7.44 -16.74 1.05
N ARG A 327 -8.49 -16.26 1.73
CA ARG A 327 -9.85 -16.82 1.66
C ARG A 327 -10.74 -16.03 0.73
N ALA A 328 -10.55 -14.71 0.71
CA ALA A 328 -11.30 -13.83 -0.16
C ALA A 328 -10.52 -12.57 -0.53
N PHE A 329 -10.83 -12.06 -1.70
CA PHE A 329 -10.39 -10.76 -2.20
C PHE A 329 -11.62 -9.86 -2.35
N ALA A 330 -11.72 -8.86 -1.48
CA ALA A 330 -12.85 -7.96 -1.42
C ALA A 330 -12.45 -6.56 -1.88
N PHE A 331 -13.06 -6.06 -2.96
CA PHE A 331 -12.67 -4.78 -3.56
C PHE A 331 -13.85 -3.81 -3.66
N ASN A 332 -13.58 -2.52 -3.47
CA ASN A 332 -14.54 -1.45 -3.74
C ASN A 332 -14.40 -0.95 -5.18
N ASN A 333 -15.33 -1.29 -6.06
CA ASN A 333 -15.23 -1.03 -7.50
C ASN A 333 -15.74 0.37 -7.94
N TYR A 334 -15.87 1.34 -7.02
CA TYR A 334 -16.48 2.64 -7.35
C TYR A 334 -15.69 3.43 -8.40
N ALA A 335 -14.36 3.31 -8.44
CA ALA A 335 -13.51 3.99 -9.42
C ALA A 335 -13.39 3.22 -10.76
N ASP A 336 -13.71 1.93 -10.76
CA ASP A 336 -13.71 1.08 -11.95
C ASP A 336 -14.70 -0.08 -11.78
N GLN A 337 -15.88 0.08 -12.37
CA GLN A 337 -16.98 -0.88 -12.20
C GLN A 337 -16.63 -2.30 -12.65
N GLY A 338 -15.70 -2.44 -13.60
CA GLY A 338 -15.23 -3.73 -14.11
C GLY A 338 -14.12 -4.39 -13.28
N ALA A 339 -13.62 -3.75 -12.23
CA ALA A 339 -12.47 -4.22 -11.47
C ALA A 339 -12.68 -5.61 -10.82
N LEU A 340 -13.88 -5.88 -10.30
CA LEU A 340 -14.17 -7.18 -9.66
C LEU A 340 -14.05 -8.35 -10.64
N LEU A 341 -14.45 -8.17 -11.90
CA LEU A 341 -14.30 -9.19 -12.94
C LEU A 341 -12.82 -9.44 -13.24
N LEU A 342 -12.01 -8.37 -13.33
CA LEU A 342 -10.58 -8.51 -13.55
C LEU A 342 -9.85 -9.24 -12.42
N PHE A 343 -10.12 -8.90 -11.16
CA PHE A 343 -9.51 -9.61 -10.03
C PHE A 343 -9.96 -11.07 -9.98
N LYS A 344 -11.21 -11.35 -10.35
CA LYS A 344 -11.70 -12.73 -10.50
C LYS A 344 -10.94 -13.48 -11.59
N GLU A 345 -10.72 -12.89 -12.76
CA GLU A 345 -9.93 -13.48 -13.84
C GLU A 345 -8.46 -13.69 -13.45
N ALA A 346 -7.84 -12.70 -12.79
CA ALA A 346 -6.46 -12.78 -12.31
C ALA A 346 -6.25 -13.99 -11.38
N LEU A 347 -7.21 -14.24 -10.47
CA LEU A 347 -7.16 -15.31 -9.48
C LEU A 347 -7.64 -16.67 -10.01
N ALA A 348 -8.49 -16.70 -11.05
CA ALA A 348 -9.24 -17.89 -11.46
C ALA A 348 -8.38 -19.14 -11.71
N THR A 349 -7.18 -18.99 -12.29
CA THR A 349 -6.35 -20.15 -12.66
C THR A 349 -5.45 -20.63 -11.52
N LYS A 350 -4.97 -19.73 -10.67
CA LYS A 350 -3.89 -20.01 -9.70
C LYS A 350 -4.35 -19.97 -8.25
N ALA A 351 -5.49 -19.34 -7.97
CA ALA A 351 -6.10 -19.29 -6.65
C ALA A 351 -7.64 -19.40 -6.76
N PRO A 352 -8.18 -20.47 -7.39
CA PRO A 352 -9.62 -20.61 -7.64
C PRO A 352 -10.46 -20.70 -6.37
N HIS A 353 -9.84 -21.03 -5.22
CA HIS A 353 -10.50 -21.08 -3.92
C HIS A 353 -10.77 -19.70 -3.31
N VAL A 354 -10.13 -18.64 -3.82
CA VAL A 354 -10.29 -17.28 -3.31
C VAL A 354 -11.61 -16.69 -3.81
N ALA A 355 -12.52 -16.40 -2.89
CA ALA A 355 -13.78 -15.73 -3.24
C ALA A 355 -13.54 -14.26 -3.59
N VAL A 356 -13.93 -13.83 -4.79
CA VAL A 356 -13.87 -12.41 -5.18
C VAL A 356 -15.24 -11.76 -4.98
N VAL A 357 -15.30 -10.77 -4.09
CA VAL A 357 -16.56 -10.13 -3.68
C VAL A 357 -16.44 -8.61 -3.66
N SER A 358 -17.57 -7.91 -3.69
CA SER A 358 -17.58 -6.49 -3.36
C SER A 358 -17.26 -6.29 -1.88
N LYS A 359 -16.37 -5.35 -1.56
CA LYS A 359 -16.05 -4.99 -0.17
C LYS A 359 -17.29 -4.55 0.61
N SER A 360 -18.23 -3.83 -0.03
CA SER A 360 -19.49 -3.44 0.63
C SER A 360 -20.35 -4.63 1.08
N SER A 361 -20.20 -5.80 0.45
CA SER A 361 -20.94 -7.00 0.85
C SER A 361 -20.51 -7.55 2.21
N LEU A 362 -19.27 -7.27 2.65
CA LEU A 362 -18.72 -7.71 3.93
C LEU A 362 -19.22 -6.89 5.12
N PHE A 363 -19.73 -5.67 4.87
CA PHE A 363 -20.15 -4.72 5.92
C PHE A 363 -21.65 -4.44 5.79
N LYS A 364 -22.48 -5.43 6.13
CA LYS A 364 -23.95 -5.34 6.03
C LYS A 364 -24.53 -4.56 7.21
N GLY A 365 -25.55 -3.74 6.91
CA GLY A 365 -26.26 -2.92 7.89
C GLY A 365 -27.56 -3.55 8.38
N GLY A 366 -27.78 -3.50 9.70
CA GLY A 366 -29.10 -3.57 10.35
C GLY A 366 -29.35 -2.32 11.20
N SER A 367 -30.36 -2.32 12.07
CA SER A 367 -30.67 -1.22 13.00
C SER A 367 -29.50 -0.82 13.93
N ASN A 368 -28.49 -1.69 14.07
CA ASN A 368 -27.30 -1.50 14.91
C ASN A 368 -26.01 -1.18 14.13
N GLY A 369 -26.11 -0.73 12.88
CA GLY A 369 -24.96 -0.29 12.08
C GLY A 369 -24.40 -1.32 11.09
N ARG A 370 -23.36 -0.93 10.34
CA ARG A 370 -22.70 -1.75 9.30
C ARG A 370 -21.54 -2.51 9.92
N ARG A 371 -21.76 -3.78 10.25
CA ARG A 371 -20.74 -4.63 10.90
C ARG A 371 -20.10 -5.59 9.91
N TYR A 372 -18.83 -5.89 10.14
CA TYR A 372 -18.16 -6.97 9.42
C TYR A 372 -18.90 -8.28 9.68
N THR A 373 -19.31 -8.93 8.59
CA THR A 373 -19.95 -10.23 8.59
C THR A 373 -19.40 -11.04 7.42
N PRO A 374 -18.72 -12.18 7.67
CA PRO A 374 -18.31 -13.08 6.61
C PRO A 374 -19.52 -13.49 5.76
N THR A 375 -19.43 -13.31 4.43
CA THR A 375 -20.54 -13.61 3.52
C THR A 375 -20.50 -15.03 2.95
N HIS A 376 -19.37 -15.72 3.10
CA HIS A 376 -19.16 -17.08 2.62
C HIS A 376 -18.50 -17.95 3.71
N GLU A 377 -18.79 -19.25 3.68
CA GLU A 377 -18.25 -20.26 4.62
C GLU A 377 -16.72 -20.18 4.72
N GLY A 378 -16.03 -20.10 3.57
CA GLY A 378 -14.57 -20.08 3.50
C GLY A 378 -13.91 -18.85 4.13
N MET A 379 -14.67 -17.79 4.42
CA MET A 379 -14.17 -16.60 5.12
C MET A 379 -14.21 -16.75 6.65
N ARG A 380 -15.00 -17.69 7.19
CA ARG A 380 -15.16 -17.87 8.63
C ARG A 380 -13.85 -18.28 9.27
N GLY A 381 -13.57 -17.74 10.45
CA GLY A 381 -12.34 -17.98 11.19
C GLY A 381 -11.13 -17.16 10.71
N ALA A 382 -11.18 -16.56 9.51
CA ALA A 382 -10.07 -15.80 8.96
C ALA A 382 -9.85 -14.45 9.67
N LEU A 383 -8.66 -13.86 9.46
CA LEU A 383 -8.39 -12.47 9.83
C LEU A 383 -8.80 -11.52 8.70
N LEU A 384 -9.48 -10.45 9.04
CA LEU A 384 -9.81 -9.35 8.16
C LEU A 384 -8.58 -8.45 7.99
N VAL A 385 -8.20 -8.21 6.74
CA VAL A 385 -7.14 -7.24 6.41
C VAL A 385 -7.77 -5.90 6.10
N LEU A 386 -7.51 -4.91 6.96
CA LEU A 386 -7.83 -3.52 6.73
C LEU A 386 -6.66 -2.84 6.03
N HIS A 387 -6.94 -1.85 5.19
CA HIS A 387 -5.91 -0.99 4.61
C HIS A 387 -6.14 0.42 5.12
N ASN A 388 -5.06 1.10 5.44
CA ASN A 388 -5.11 2.55 5.52
C ASN A 388 -5.07 3.16 4.11
N ASN A 389 -5.19 4.48 4.03
CA ASN A 389 -5.14 5.19 2.76
C ASN A 389 -4.18 6.35 2.92
N SER A 390 -2.92 5.99 3.15
CA SER A 390 -1.86 6.90 3.57
C SER A 390 -0.98 7.32 2.41
N ASP A 391 -0.52 8.57 2.46
CA ASP A 391 0.63 9.00 1.69
C ASP A 391 1.93 8.63 2.42
N ALA A 392 3.04 8.77 1.70
CA ALA A 392 4.35 8.36 2.21
C ALA A 392 4.91 9.26 3.33
N PHE A 393 4.30 10.43 3.56
CA PHE A 393 4.95 11.57 4.21
C PHE A 393 4.52 11.75 5.67
N GLY A 394 3.37 11.18 6.05
CA GLY A 394 2.77 11.38 7.37
C GLY A 394 2.74 10.14 8.28
N GLN A 395 2.62 10.39 9.58
CA GLN A 395 2.29 9.41 10.61
C GLN A 395 0.80 9.44 10.93
N ASN A 396 -0.03 9.54 9.89
CA ASN A 396 -1.45 9.91 10.05
C ASN A 396 -2.21 8.96 10.98
N VAL A 397 -1.83 7.68 11.02
CA VAL A 397 -2.38 6.70 11.98
C VAL A 397 -2.04 7.06 13.44
N GLU A 398 -0.84 7.55 13.71
CA GLU A 398 -0.38 7.97 15.05
C GLU A 398 -1.04 9.28 15.49
N THR A 399 -1.21 10.24 14.58
CA THR A 399 -1.40 11.65 14.94
C THR A 399 -2.73 12.26 14.49
N GLU A 400 -3.30 11.86 13.35
CA GLU A 400 -4.50 12.51 12.80
C GLU A 400 -5.78 12.10 13.53
N GLY A 401 -6.73 13.03 13.68
CA GLY A 401 -8.06 12.73 14.19
C GLY A 401 -8.91 11.96 13.17
N SER A 402 -10.13 11.54 13.54
CA SER A 402 -11.01 10.72 12.70
C SER A 402 -11.50 11.35 11.38
N SER A 403 -10.96 12.48 10.95
CA SER A 403 -11.29 13.13 9.67
C SER A 403 -10.71 12.41 8.45
N SER A 404 -9.67 11.58 8.61
CA SER A 404 -9.08 10.73 7.57
C SER A 404 -9.29 9.25 7.89
N LEU A 405 -9.09 8.36 6.90
CA LEU A 405 -9.15 6.92 7.15
C LEU A 405 -8.06 6.46 8.13
N ASP A 406 -6.82 6.94 7.93
CA ASP A 406 -5.70 6.71 8.83
C ASP A 406 -6.01 7.15 10.26
N GLY A 407 -6.52 8.36 10.42
CA GLY A 407 -6.88 8.90 11.72
C GLY A 407 -8.06 8.16 12.36
N ALA A 408 -9.04 7.70 11.58
CA ALA A 408 -10.14 6.89 12.09
C ALA A 408 -9.66 5.51 12.59
N ILE A 409 -8.79 4.84 11.82
CA ILE A 409 -8.16 3.58 12.25
C ILE A 409 -7.31 3.82 13.50
N GLY A 410 -6.46 4.84 13.47
CA GLY A 410 -5.56 5.16 14.57
C GLY A 410 -6.24 5.58 15.86
N CYS A 411 -7.37 6.31 15.78
CA CYS A 411 -8.15 6.72 16.94
C CYS A 411 -8.86 5.56 17.62
N ALA A 412 -9.20 4.51 16.86
CA ALA A 412 -10.05 3.41 17.31
C ALA A 412 -9.33 2.04 17.35
N SER A 413 -8.00 2.03 17.33
CA SER A 413 -7.23 0.78 17.38
C SER A 413 -5.88 0.93 18.08
N SER A 414 -5.19 -0.20 18.19
CA SER A 414 -3.79 -0.24 18.63
C SER A 414 -2.77 0.15 17.56
N ALA A 415 -3.20 0.46 16.32
CA ALA A 415 -2.28 0.68 15.19
C ALA A 415 -1.26 1.80 15.45
N ALA A 416 -1.71 2.90 16.06
CA ALA A 416 -0.85 4.05 16.40
C ALA A 416 0.34 3.66 17.28
N ALA A 417 0.13 2.73 18.21
CA ALA A 417 1.17 2.27 19.12
C ALA A 417 2.16 1.32 18.42
N SER A 418 1.65 0.34 17.68
CA SER A 418 2.49 -0.61 16.95
C SER A 418 3.34 0.03 15.85
N LEU A 419 2.84 1.11 15.22
CA LEU A 419 3.55 1.88 14.20
C LEU A 419 4.31 3.08 14.77
N HIS A 420 4.37 3.23 16.09
CA HIS A 420 4.96 4.40 16.72
C HIS A 420 6.44 4.54 16.34
N ARG A 421 6.88 5.74 15.93
CA ARG A 421 8.24 5.93 15.40
C ARG A 421 9.38 5.60 16.38
N CYS A 422 9.10 5.75 17.68
CA CYS A 422 10.03 5.41 18.75
C CYS A 422 9.79 3.99 19.30
N HIS A 423 8.96 3.18 18.66
CA HIS A 423 8.72 1.81 19.11
C HIS A 423 10.05 1.01 19.08
N PRO A 424 10.45 0.38 20.20
CA PRO A 424 11.74 -0.31 20.30
C PRO A 424 11.86 -1.44 19.27
N HIS A 425 10.75 -2.14 19.03
CA HIS A 425 10.66 -3.26 18.09
C HIS A 425 10.16 -2.87 16.68
N LEU A 426 10.23 -1.59 16.31
CA LEU A 426 9.70 -1.12 15.01
C LEU A 426 10.36 -1.82 13.81
N LEU A 427 11.65 -2.17 13.95
CA LEU A 427 12.51 -2.65 12.87
C LEU A 427 13.03 -4.08 13.10
N ASP A 428 12.47 -4.80 14.07
CA ASP A 428 12.88 -6.16 14.42
C ASP A 428 12.63 -7.14 13.27
N HIS A 429 11.60 -6.89 12.47
CA HIS A 429 11.18 -7.76 11.37
C HIS A 429 11.08 -6.99 10.04
N VAL A 430 12.23 -6.72 9.40
CA VAL A 430 12.30 -6.16 8.04
C VAL A 430 12.68 -7.27 7.05
N VAL A 431 11.84 -7.51 6.03
CA VAL A 431 11.90 -8.69 5.12
C VAL A 431 11.79 -8.39 3.64
#